data_AF-A0A392P747-F1
#
_entry.id   AF-A0A392P747-F1
#
_cell.length_a   1.000
_cell.length_b   1.000
_cell.length_c   1.000
_cell.angle_alpha   90.00
_cell.angle_beta   90.00
_cell.angle_gamma   90.00
#
_symmetry.space_group_name_H-M   'P 1'
#
loop_
_entity.id
_entity.type
_entity.pdbx_description
1 polymer ?
#
loop_
_entity_poly.entity_id
_entity_poly.type
_entity_poly.pdbx_seq_one_letter_code
_entity_poly.pdbx_strand_id
1 'polypeptide(L)' 'VTIPLGFYDKYPVSVSLIARHGGDRFLLDTLKAMYTILQEQADIAATSKSSKNVVSKEQSAEIAKEKSMNFSA' A
#
# COMPACT_ATOMS: atom_id res chain seq x y z
N VAL A 1 -14.06 12.28 -13.33
CA VAL A 1 -13.56 13.05 -12.16
C VAL A 1 -12.36 12.32 -11.58
N THR A 2 -11.28 13.02 -11.29
CA THR A 2 -10.02 12.42 -10.77
C THR A 2 -9.78 12.91 -9.35
N ILE A 3 -9.48 11.97 -8.44
CA ILE A 3 -9.27 12.21 -7.02
C ILE A 3 -7.83 11.82 -6.68
N PRO A 4 -6.99 12.76 -6.20
CA PRO A 4 -5.66 12.41 -5.69
C PRO A 4 -5.82 11.65 -4.37
N LEU A 5 -5.11 10.53 -4.23
CA LEU A 5 -5.10 9.69 -3.03
C LEU A 5 -3.74 9.73 -2.29
N GLY A 6 -2.89 10.69 -2.61
CA GLY A 6 -1.57 10.84 -1.99
C GLY A 6 -0.47 10.10 -2.75
N PHE A 7 0.52 9.57 -2.02
CA PHE A 7 1.71 8.95 -2.59
C PHE A 7 1.88 7.50 -2.17
N TYR A 8 2.32 6.66 -3.10
CA TYR A 8 2.78 5.30 -2.85
C TYR A 8 4.23 5.17 -3.31
N ASP A 9 5.13 4.88 -2.36
CA ASP A 9 6.56 4.76 -2.62
C ASP A 9 7.14 5.96 -3.41
N LYS A 10 6.75 7.18 -3.00
CA LYS A 10 7.10 8.48 -3.61
C LYS A 10 6.45 8.78 -4.96
N TYR A 11 5.59 7.91 -5.48
CA TYR A 11 4.82 8.17 -6.70
C TYR A 11 3.39 8.62 -6.38
N PRO A 12 2.88 9.69 -7.01
CA PRO A 12 1.52 10.14 -6.77
C PRO A 12 0.51 9.12 -7.30
N VAL A 13 -0.51 8.81 -6.51
CA VAL A 13 -1.59 7.89 -6.85
C VAL A 13 -2.90 8.68 -6.92
N SER A 14 -3.71 8.37 -7.92
CA SER A 14 -5.05 8.92 -8.05
C SER A 14 -6.03 7.86 -8.55
N VAL A 15 -7.31 8.09 -8.28
CA VAL A 15 -8.40 7.27 -8.81
C VAL A 15 -9.31 8.16 -9.66
N SER A 16 -9.70 7.65 -10.82
CA SER A 16 -10.63 8.33 -11.72
C SER A 16 -11.94 7.58 -11.81
N LEU A 17 -13.03 8.31 -11.59
CA LEU A 17 -14.39 7.82 -11.72
C LEU A 17 -15.00 8.38 -13.00
N ILE A 18 -15.67 7.51 -13.74
CA ILE A 18 -16.33 7.83 -15.01
C ILE A 18 -17.78 7.38 -14.89
N ALA A 19 -18.70 8.24 -15.32
CA ALA A 19 -20.11 7.91 -15.46
C ALA A 19 -20.53 8.02 -16.92
N ARG A 20 -21.67 7.42 -17.27
CA ARG A 20 -22.29 7.61 -18.58
C ARG A 20 -22.65 9.09 -18.79
N HIS A 21 -22.83 9.48 -20.05
CA HIS A 21 -23.28 10.82 -20.41
C HIS A 21 -24.57 11.20 -19.66
N GLY A 22 -24.63 12.43 -19.14
CA GLY A 22 -25.73 12.93 -18.29
C GLY A 22 -25.71 12.39 -16.85
N GLY A 23 -24.72 11.56 -16.48
CA GLY A 23 -24.61 10.91 -15.18
C GLY A 23 -23.89 11.72 -14.10
N ASP A 24 -23.67 13.01 -14.29
CA ASP A 24 -22.83 13.82 -13.39
C ASP A 24 -23.34 13.85 -11.95
N ARG A 25 -24.66 13.93 -11.75
CA ARG A 25 -25.25 13.88 -10.41
C ARG A 25 -24.93 12.55 -9.72
N PHE A 26 -25.12 11.44 -10.43
CA PHE A 26 -24.77 10.11 -9.90
C PHE A 26 -23.27 10.00 -9.60
N LEU A 27 -22.42 10.52 -10.48
CA LEU A 27 -20.97 10.52 -10.32
C LEU A 27 -20.56 11.30 -9.06
N LEU A 28 -21.13 12.48 -8.86
CA LEU A 28 -20.83 13.36 -7.73
C LEU A 28 -21.41 12.83 -6.42
N ASP A 29 -22.63 12.29 -6.43
CA ASP A 29 -23.25 11.70 -5.24
C ASP A 29 -22.48 10.44 -4.79
N THR A 30 -22.05 9.62 -5.76
CA THR A 30 -21.19 8.45 -5.49
C THR A 30 -19.83 8.87 -4.94
N LEU A 31 -19.21 9.88 -5.55
CA LEU A 31 -17.93 10.42 -5.07
C LEU A 31 -18.05 10.91 -3.63
N LYS A 32 -19.09 11.67 -3.29
CA LYS A 32 -19.31 12.14 -1.91
C LYS A 32 -19.50 10.99 -0.93
N ALA A 33 -20.26 9.96 -1.31
CA ALA A 33 -20.50 8.79 -0.46
C ALA A 33 -19.22 7.97 -0.23
N MET A 34 -18.34 7.90 -1.22
CA MET A 34 -17.11 7.08 -1.16
C MET A 34 -15.87 7.84 -0.73
N TYR A 35 -15.86 9.18 -0.74
CA TYR A 35 -14.65 9.97 -0.53
C TYR A 35 -13.93 9.61 0.78
N THR A 36 -14.66 9.53 1.89
CA THR A 36 -14.09 9.16 3.20
C THR A 36 -13.48 7.76 3.18
N ILE A 37 -14.14 6.80 2.53
CA ILE A 37 -13.66 5.41 2.42
C ILE A 37 -12.40 5.34 1.57
N LEU A 38 -12.36 6.06 0.44
CA LEU A 38 -11.18 6.12 -0.43
C LEU A 38 -9.98 6.75 0.28
N GLN A 39 -10.21 7.77 1.11
CA GLN A 39 -9.17 8.40 1.91
C GLN A 39 -8.61 7.44 2.96
N GLU A 40 -9.47 6.76 3.72
CA GLU A 40 -9.07 5.79 4.73
C GLU A 40 -8.25 4.64 4.13
N GLN A 41 -8.70 4.08 3.00
CA GLN A 41 -7.97 3.01 2.31
C GLN A 41 -6.61 3.47 1.76
N ALA A 42 -6.51 4.72 1.31
CA ALA A 42 -5.24 5.30 0.87
C ALA A 42 -4.24 5.40 2.04
N ASP A 43 -4.71 5.83 3.22
CA ASP A 43 -3.90 5.93 4.43
C ASP A 43 -3.43 4.55 4.91
N ILE A 44 -4.30 3.54 4.89
CA ILE A 44 -3.95 2.15 5.21
C ILE A 44 -2.89 1.61 4.23
N ALA A 45 -3.07 1.84 2.94
CA ALA A 45 -2.12 1.39 1.92
C ALA A 45 -0.74 2.05 2.10
N ALA A 46 -0.71 3.35 2.46
CA ALA A 46 0.52 4.08 2.73
C ALA A 46 1.26 3.57 3.99
N THR A 47 0.52 3.27 5.06
CA THR A 47 1.09 2.82 6.35
C THR A 47 1.49 1.35 6.37
N SER A 48 0.79 0.48 5.64
CA SER A 48 1.03 -0.98 5.61
C SER A 48 2.43 -1.38 5.13
N LYS A 49 3.09 -0.53 4.32
CA LYS A 49 4.45 -0.76 3.83
C LYS A 49 5.54 -0.36 4.81
N SER A 50 5.28 0.54 5.75
CA SER A 50 6.27 0.91 6.77
C SER A 50 6.65 -0.28 7.66
N SER A 51 5.78 -1.29 7.76
CA SER A 51 6.01 -2.48 8.59
C SER A 51 6.74 -3.63 7.86
N LYS A 52 6.80 -3.63 6.51
CA LYS A 52 7.44 -4.73 5.74
C LYS A 52 8.92 -4.55 5.44
N ASN A 53 9.53 -3.41 5.78
CA ASN A 53 10.93 -3.11 5.41
C ASN A 53 11.95 -3.32 6.55
N VAL A 54 11.53 -3.68 7.77
CA VAL A 54 12.49 -3.88 8.89
C VAL A 54 12.74 -5.36 9.21
N VAL A 55 11.88 -6.28 8.77
CA VAL A 55 12.03 -7.71 9.10
C VAL A 55 12.10 -8.56 7.82
N SER A 56 13.16 -8.41 7.01
CA SER A 56 13.49 -9.46 6.04
C SER A 56 14.95 -9.54 5.60
N LYS A 57 15.80 -8.53 5.88
CA LYS A 57 17.19 -8.56 5.39
C LYS A 57 18.25 -8.91 6.44
N GLU A 58 17.95 -8.77 7.73
CA GLU A 58 18.95 -9.00 8.79
C GLU A 58 18.99 -10.45 9.32
N GLN A 59 17.95 -11.25 9.12
CA GLN A 59 17.94 -12.65 9.61
C GLN A 59 18.56 -13.68 8.64
N SER A 60 18.83 -13.34 7.38
CA SER A 60 19.36 -14.30 6.40
C SER A 60 20.89 -14.46 6.42
N ALA A 61 21.63 -13.57 7.09
CA ALA A 61 23.09 -13.63 7.12
C ALA A 61 23.67 -14.37 8.34
N GLU A 62 22.89 -14.62 9.39
CA GLU A 62 23.40 -15.16 10.66
C GLU A 62 23.43 -16.70 10.74
N ILE A 63 22.66 -17.40 9.90
CA ILE A 63 22.51 -18.87 9.99
C ILE A 63 23.62 -19.65 9.24
N ALA A 64 24.47 -18.97 8.44
CA ALA A 64 25.43 -19.66 7.56
C ALA A 64 26.82 -19.93 8.17
N LYS A 65 27.06 -19.72 9.48
CA LYS A 65 28.38 -19.94 10.09
C LYS A 65 28.49 -21.07 11.13
N GLU A 66 27.40 -21.70 11.56
CA GLU A 66 27.43 -22.64 12.70
C GLU A 66 27.28 -24.13 12.34
N LYS A 67 27.79 -24.57 11.18
CA LYS A 67 27.78 -26.01 10.83
C LYS A 67 29.13 -26.51 10.33
N SER A 68 30.19 -26.25 11.10
CA SER A 68 31.50 -26.89 10.89
C SER A 68 32.18 -27.37 12.18
N MET A 69 31.53 -27.29 13.33
CA MET A 69 32.06 -27.82 14.59
C MET A 69 31.05 -28.74 15.25
N ASN A 70 30.86 -29.92 14.67
CA ASN A 70 30.36 -31.11 15.38
C ASN A 70 30.90 -32.34 14.63
N PHE A 71 32.23 -32.45 14.61
CA PHE A 71 32.93 -33.70 14.31
C PHE A 71 34.07 -33.84 15.30
N SER A 72 33.75 -34.26 16.52
CA SER A 72 34.64 -35.04 17.40
C SER A 72 33.89 -35.34 18.71
N ALA A 73 33.46 -36.58 18.89
CA ALA A 73 33.35 -37.30 20.15
C ALA A 73 33.17 -38.79 19.84
#